data_AF-A0A523E850-F1
#
_entry.id   AF-A0A523E850-F1
#
_cell.length_a   1.000
_cell.length_b   1.000
_cell.length_c   1.000
_cell.angle_alpha   90.00
_cell.angle_beta   90.00
_cell.angle_gamma   90.00
#
_symmetry.space_group_name_H-M   'P 1'
#
loop_
_entity.id
_entity.type
_entity.pdbx_description
1 polymer ?
#
loop_
_entity_poly.entity_id
_entity_poly.type
_entity_poly.pdbx_seq_one_letter_code
_entity_poly.pdbx_strand_id
1 'polypeptide(L)'
;TSSPGDSSIGMNVAALNLMERGPQVDVSLDVNETAALVYGAKKEGGRSAVIILGGGSPKNFALQTEPQIQEILGLPEKGHDYFLQITDARPDTGGLSGATPSEAVSWGKVDPARLPDAVVCYVDSTIAAPILTAYALSRHPPRPLKRLLEQREKRLAALRDAYMKHAGITEDP
;
A
#
# COMPACT_ATOMS: atom_id res chain seq x y z
N THR A 1 2.81 -9.51 -3.24
CA THR A 1 1.74 -9.33 -4.26
C THR A 1 0.45 -9.74 -3.59
N SER A 2 -0.66 -9.06 -3.83
CA SER A 2 -1.94 -9.33 -3.14
C SER A 2 -2.64 -10.62 -3.55
N SER A 3 -2.13 -11.30 -4.59
CA SER A 3 -2.64 -12.59 -5.04
C SER A 3 -1.47 -13.51 -5.46
N PRO A 4 -0.68 -14.05 -4.51
CA PRO A 4 0.49 -14.86 -4.83
C PRO A 4 0.11 -16.18 -5.52
N GLY A 5 -1.09 -16.71 -5.23
CA GLY A 5 -1.62 -17.93 -5.86
C GLY A 5 -1.97 -17.79 -7.34
N ASP A 6 -2.28 -16.57 -7.80
CA ASP A 6 -2.59 -16.26 -9.20
C ASP A 6 -1.31 -15.97 -10.00
N SER A 7 -0.39 -16.93 -9.98
CA SER A 7 0.89 -16.82 -10.70
C SER A 7 1.51 -18.19 -10.95
N SER A 8 2.44 -18.27 -11.90
CA SER A 8 3.23 -19.49 -12.13
C SER A 8 4.04 -19.92 -10.89
N ILE A 9 4.52 -18.96 -10.10
CA ILE A 9 5.19 -19.22 -8.83
C ILE A 9 4.19 -19.81 -7.82
N GLY A 10 2.99 -19.23 -7.72
CA GLY A 10 1.92 -19.72 -6.86
C GLY A 10 1.49 -21.14 -7.21
N MET A 11 1.37 -21.47 -8.50
CA MET A 11 1.09 -22.83 -8.95
C MET A 11 2.18 -23.83 -8.54
N ASN A 12 3.46 -23.44 -8.62
CA ASN A 12 4.56 -24.29 -8.16
C ASN A 12 4.54 -24.47 -6.64
N VAL A 13 4.24 -23.42 -5.86
CA VAL A 13 4.07 -23.52 -4.40
C VAL A 13 2.92 -24.45 -4.07
N ALA A 14 1.80 -24.36 -4.78
CA ALA A 14 0.66 -25.26 -4.59
C ALA A 14 1.03 -26.73 -4.87
N ALA A 15 1.81 -27.00 -5.92
CA ALA A 15 2.30 -28.35 -6.21
C ALA A 15 3.25 -28.88 -5.12
N LEU A 16 4.13 -28.05 -4.57
CA LEU A 16 5.00 -28.42 -3.45
C LEU A 16 4.21 -28.73 -2.18
N ASN A 17 3.17 -27.94 -1.89
CA ASN A 17 2.33 -28.12 -0.71
C ASN A 17 1.60 -29.47 -0.71
N LEU A 18 1.22 -30.01 -1.88
CA LEU A 18 0.66 -31.37 -1.99
C LEU A 18 1.62 -32.47 -1.54
N MET A 19 2.93 -32.18 -1.53
CA MET A 19 3.97 -33.07 -1.05
C MET A 19 4.37 -32.75 0.41
N GLU A 20 3.60 -31.91 1.11
CA GLU A 20 3.93 -31.37 2.43
C GLU A 20 5.30 -30.65 2.45
N ARG A 21 5.65 -30.00 1.35
CA ARG A 21 6.90 -29.28 1.15
C ARG A 21 6.66 -27.85 0.69
N GLY A 22 7.70 -27.03 0.78
CA GLY A 22 7.67 -25.66 0.26
C GLY A 22 7.21 -24.64 1.29
N PRO A 23 7.19 -23.35 0.91
CA PRO A 23 6.86 -22.28 1.81
C PRO A 23 5.36 -22.21 2.08
N GLN A 24 5.00 -21.91 3.33
CA GLN A 24 3.66 -21.44 3.68
C GLN A 24 3.58 -19.93 3.46
N VAL A 25 2.49 -19.47 2.86
CA VAL A 25 2.26 -18.05 2.57
C VAL A 25 1.31 -17.47 3.61
N ASP A 26 1.79 -16.52 4.41
CA ASP A 26 0.97 -15.78 5.37
C ASP A 26 0.56 -14.42 4.78
N VAL A 27 -0.69 -14.33 4.35
CA VAL A 27 -1.26 -13.08 3.79
C VAL A 27 -1.54 -12.02 4.85
N SER A 28 -1.72 -12.42 6.11
CA SER A 28 -1.94 -11.48 7.22
C SER A 28 -0.66 -10.74 7.55
N LEU A 29 0.49 -11.41 7.43
CA LEU A 29 1.79 -10.78 7.58
C LEU A 29 2.00 -9.67 6.54
N ASP A 30 1.68 -9.92 5.27
CA ASP A 30 1.80 -8.90 4.21
C ASP A 30 0.95 -7.65 4.51
N VAL A 31 -0.29 -7.83 4.98
CA VAL A 31 -1.20 -6.72 5.34
C VAL A 31 -0.64 -5.92 6.53
N ASN A 32 -0.14 -6.61 7.55
CA ASN A 32 0.44 -5.95 8.72
C ASN A 32 1.76 -5.26 8.40
N GLU A 33 2.57 -5.81 7.49
CA GLU A 33 3.82 -5.22 7.04
C GLU A 33 3.61 -3.90 6.30
N THR A 34 2.67 -3.85 5.34
CA THR A 34 2.38 -2.60 4.65
C THR A 34 1.84 -1.54 5.61
N ALA A 35 0.97 -1.94 6.54
CA ALA A 35 0.46 -1.06 7.60
C ALA A 35 1.59 -0.52 8.48
N ALA A 36 2.52 -1.37 8.90
CA ALA A 36 3.64 -0.99 9.74
C ALA A 36 4.58 0.02 9.05
N LEU A 37 4.80 -0.14 7.75
CA LEU A 37 5.62 0.79 6.97
C LEU A 37 4.99 2.18 6.88
N VAL A 38 3.69 2.26 6.56
CA VAL A 38 2.97 3.54 6.42
C VAL A 38 2.79 4.20 7.78
N TYR A 39 2.26 3.47 8.76
CA TYR A 39 2.06 3.95 10.13
C TYR A 39 3.37 4.48 10.72
N GLY A 40 4.45 3.70 10.63
CA GLY A 40 5.74 4.11 11.17
C GLY A 40 6.31 5.34 10.47
N ALA A 41 6.19 5.45 9.14
CA ALA A 41 6.69 6.62 8.41
C ALA A 41 6.00 7.91 8.85
N LYS A 42 4.72 7.86 9.20
CA LYS A 42 3.92 9.04 9.56
C LYS A 42 3.98 9.37 11.03
N LYS A 43 4.05 8.35 11.89
CA LYS A 43 4.34 8.50 13.33
C LYS A 43 5.69 9.20 13.56
N GLU A 44 6.67 8.97 12.69
CA GLU A 44 7.98 9.62 12.70
C GLU A 44 7.95 11.06 12.13
N GLY A 45 6.78 11.61 11.82
CA GLY A 45 6.60 12.95 11.22
C GLY A 45 6.89 13.01 9.72
N GLY A 46 7.07 11.85 9.07
CA GLY A 46 7.22 11.74 7.63
C GLY A 46 5.90 11.83 6.88
N ARG A 47 5.98 11.67 5.55
CA ARG A 47 4.82 11.65 4.64
C ARG A 47 4.79 10.34 3.86
N SER A 48 3.59 9.88 3.50
CA SER A 48 3.37 8.73 2.63
C SER A 48 2.84 9.17 1.26
N ALA A 49 3.25 8.46 0.22
CA ALA A 49 2.81 8.71 -1.15
C ALA A 49 2.55 7.37 -1.83
N VAL A 50 1.51 7.32 -2.66
CA VAL A 50 1.19 6.15 -3.48
C VAL A 50 1.19 6.55 -4.96
N ILE A 51 1.96 5.80 -5.76
CA ILE A 51 1.98 5.91 -7.22
C ILE A 51 1.47 4.58 -7.77
N ILE A 52 0.34 4.63 -8.47
CA ILE A 52 -0.35 3.45 -8.99
C ILE A 52 -0.23 3.47 -10.51
N LEU A 53 0.31 2.41 -11.07
CA LEU A 53 0.31 2.14 -12.50
C LEU A 53 -0.73 1.05 -12.77
N GLY A 54 -1.85 1.42 -13.38
CA GLY A 54 -3.02 0.59 -13.62
C GLY A 54 -4.05 0.65 -12.49
N GLY A 55 -4.56 -0.52 -12.10
CA GLY A 55 -5.65 -0.69 -11.13
C GLY A 55 -5.67 -2.07 -10.49
N GLY A 56 -6.87 -2.63 -10.31
CA GLY A 56 -7.08 -4.00 -9.84
C GLY A 56 -6.63 -4.26 -8.40
N SER A 57 -6.27 -5.52 -8.13
CA SER A 57 -5.86 -5.97 -6.80
C SER A 57 -4.64 -5.22 -6.25
N PRO A 58 -3.59 -4.89 -7.03
CA PRO A 58 -2.46 -4.09 -6.54
C PRO A 58 -2.86 -2.69 -6.07
N LYS A 59 -3.80 -2.01 -6.76
CA LYS A 59 -4.35 -0.71 -6.31
C LYS A 59 -5.04 -0.87 -4.96
N ASN A 60 -5.92 -1.87 -4.81
CA ASN A 60 -6.64 -2.05 -3.55
C ASN A 60 -5.68 -2.36 -2.41
N PHE A 61 -4.74 -3.28 -2.63
CA PHE A 61 -3.84 -3.76 -1.60
C PHE A 61 -2.91 -2.65 -1.08
N ALA A 62 -2.44 -1.76 -1.96
CA ALA A 62 -1.69 -0.59 -1.52
C ALA A 62 -2.55 0.36 -0.67
N LEU A 63 -3.78 0.65 -1.11
CA LEU A 63 -4.64 1.65 -0.48
C LEU A 63 -5.37 1.16 0.77
N GLN A 64 -5.65 -0.14 0.90
CA GLN A 64 -6.32 -0.71 2.09
C GLN A 64 -5.46 -0.62 3.35
N THR A 65 -4.17 -0.30 3.19
CA THR A 65 -3.24 -0.04 4.29
C THR A 65 -3.79 1.03 5.25
N GLU A 66 -4.40 2.09 4.72
CA GLU A 66 -4.92 3.19 5.57
C GLU A 66 -6.19 2.77 6.34
N PRO A 67 -7.22 2.15 5.71
CA PRO A 67 -8.33 1.52 6.45
C PRO A 67 -7.87 0.46 7.47
N GLN A 68 -6.84 -0.33 7.16
CA GLN A 68 -6.27 -1.29 8.11
C GLN A 68 -5.77 -0.57 9.37
N ILE A 69 -5.07 0.56 9.22
CA ILE A 69 -4.55 1.33 10.37
C ILE A 69 -5.68 2.03 11.13
N GLN A 70 -6.57 2.74 10.43
CA GLN A 70 -7.55 3.64 11.02
C GLN A 70 -8.82 2.92 11.50
N GLU A 71 -9.40 2.08 10.65
CA GLU A 71 -10.71 1.46 10.91
C GLU A 71 -10.55 0.12 11.66
N ILE A 72 -9.58 -0.71 11.26
CA ILE A 72 -9.40 -2.05 11.83
C ILE A 72 -8.55 -2.01 13.10
N LEU A 73 -7.41 -1.32 13.07
CA LEU A 73 -6.53 -1.21 14.25
C LEU A 73 -6.88 -0.02 15.16
N GLY A 74 -7.75 0.91 14.73
CA GLY A 74 -8.18 2.05 15.55
C GLY A 74 -7.07 3.07 15.85
N LEU A 75 -5.96 3.03 15.11
CA LEU A 75 -4.80 3.87 15.39
C LEU A 75 -4.97 5.24 14.73
N PRO A 76 -4.65 6.34 15.44
CA PRO A 76 -4.81 7.69 14.91
C PRO A 76 -3.81 7.93 13.78
N GLU A 77 -4.35 8.04 12.58
CA GLU A 77 -3.64 8.19 11.32
C GLU A 77 -4.58 8.90 10.34
N LYS A 78 -4.07 9.55 9.29
CA LYS A 78 -4.87 10.15 8.21
C LYS A 78 -4.35 9.59 6.92
N GLY A 79 -5.14 9.25 5.90
CA GLY A 79 -4.66 8.60 4.67
C GLY A 79 -3.48 9.25 3.93
N HIS A 80 -3.07 8.66 2.80
CA HIS A 80 -1.86 9.08 2.08
C HIS A 80 -1.78 10.59 1.79
N ASP A 81 -0.57 11.18 1.94
CA ASP A 81 -0.34 12.61 1.69
C ASP A 81 -0.35 12.95 0.20
N TYR A 82 0.05 12.00 -0.65
CA TYR A 82 0.12 12.17 -2.11
C TYR A 82 -0.44 10.94 -2.82
N PHE A 83 -1.22 11.19 -3.85
CA PHE A 83 -1.85 10.17 -4.67
C PHE A 83 -1.65 10.48 -6.16
N LEU A 84 -1.04 9.54 -6.88
CA LEU A 84 -0.94 9.58 -8.34
C LEU A 84 -1.38 8.22 -8.89
N GLN A 85 -2.37 8.23 -9.77
CA GLN A 85 -2.78 7.05 -10.53
C GLN A 85 -2.61 7.30 -12.03
N ILE A 86 -2.00 6.35 -12.72
CA ILE A 86 -1.97 6.27 -14.18
C ILE A 86 -2.82 5.06 -14.55
N THR A 87 -3.88 5.23 -15.31
CA THR A 87 -4.82 4.14 -15.62
C THR A 87 -5.52 4.37 -16.94
N ASP A 88 -5.90 3.31 -17.64
CA ASP A 88 -6.84 3.34 -18.77
C ASP A 88 -8.29 3.05 -18.34
N ALA A 89 -8.47 2.56 -17.10
CA ALA A 89 -9.78 2.20 -16.57
C ALA A 89 -10.65 3.43 -16.35
N ARG A 90 -11.87 3.40 -16.90
CA ARG A 90 -12.80 4.51 -16.84
C ARG A 90 -13.68 4.46 -15.57
N PRO A 91 -14.01 5.61 -14.96
CA PRO A 91 -14.80 5.68 -13.73
C PRO A 91 -16.28 5.30 -13.91
N ASP A 92 -16.87 5.50 -15.10
CA ASP A 92 -18.29 5.30 -15.39
C ASP A 92 -18.77 3.85 -15.19
N THR A 93 -17.84 2.89 -15.26
CA THR A 93 -18.14 1.48 -15.09
C THR A 93 -18.34 1.05 -13.63
N GLY A 94 -18.03 1.93 -12.67
CA GLY A 94 -18.10 1.62 -11.23
C GLY A 94 -17.02 0.63 -10.75
N GLY A 95 -16.04 0.30 -11.59
CA GLY A 95 -14.95 -0.59 -11.23
C GLY A 95 -13.90 0.09 -10.35
N LEU A 96 -13.38 -0.64 -9.35
CA LEU A 96 -12.30 -0.17 -8.46
C LEU A 96 -11.10 0.42 -9.22
N SER A 97 -10.73 -0.18 -10.35
CA SER A 97 -9.61 0.29 -11.18
C SER A 97 -9.80 1.73 -11.65
N GLY A 98 -11.04 2.12 -12.02
CA GLY A 98 -11.40 3.47 -12.44
C GLY A 98 -11.84 4.40 -11.32
N ALA A 99 -11.93 3.90 -10.07
CA ALA A 99 -12.44 4.65 -8.94
C ALA A 99 -11.66 5.96 -8.72
N THR A 100 -12.39 7.05 -8.57
CA THR A 100 -11.85 8.41 -8.52
C THR A 100 -11.14 8.69 -7.19
N PRO A 101 -10.23 9.68 -7.11
CA PRO A 101 -9.62 10.06 -5.84
C PRO A 101 -10.64 10.52 -4.79
N SER A 102 -11.75 11.12 -5.23
CA SER A 102 -12.86 11.50 -4.36
C SER A 102 -13.51 10.29 -3.68
N GLU A 103 -13.63 9.16 -4.38
CA GLU A 103 -14.05 7.90 -3.76
C GLU A 103 -12.95 7.36 -2.83
N ALA A 104 -11.66 7.50 -3.16
CA ALA A 104 -10.60 7.08 -2.25
C ALA A 104 -10.63 7.86 -0.92
N VAL A 105 -10.99 9.15 -0.96
CA VAL A 105 -11.15 9.98 0.24
C VAL A 105 -12.32 9.55 1.11
N SER A 106 -13.44 9.10 0.54
CA SER A 106 -14.59 8.65 1.36
C SER A 106 -14.29 7.42 2.22
N TRP A 107 -13.28 6.65 1.84
CA TRP A 107 -12.77 5.48 2.56
C TRP A 107 -11.52 5.79 3.41
N GLY A 108 -11.17 7.06 3.63
CA GLY A 108 -10.00 7.46 4.41
C GLY A 108 -8.64 7.09 3.80
N LYS A 109 -8.61 6.66 2.52
CA LYS A 109 -7.38 6.19 1.83
C LYS A 109 -6.45 7.34 1.44
N VAL A 110 -6.97 8.56 1.34
CA VAL A 110 -6.25 9.80 1.02
C VAL A 110 -6.68 10.87 2.01
N ASP A 111 -5.74 11.68 2.51
CA ASP A 111 -6.07 12.78 3.42
C ASP A 111 -7.04 13.76 2.70
N PRO A 112 -8.24 14.03 3.25
CA PRO A 112 -9.20 14.96 2.64
C PRO A 112 -8.61 16.35 2.35
N ALA A 113 -7.67 16.83 3.15
CA ALA A 113 -6.99 18.11 2.94
C ALA A 113 -6.04 18.09 1.73
N ARG A 114 -5.68 16.90 1.23
CA ARG A 114 -4.80 16.65 0.09
C ARG A 114 -5.56 16.26 -1.18
N LEU A 115 -6.89 16.19 -1.15
CA LEU A 115 -7.71 15.84 -2.32
C LEU A 115 -7.41 16.73 -3.56
N PRO A 116 -7.18 18.05 -3.45
CA PRO A 116 -6.80 18.87 -4.61
C PRO A 116 -5.47 18.47 -5.26
N ASP A 117 -4.60 17.80 -4.52
CA ASP A 117 -3.29 17.33 -4.98
C ASP A 117 -3.34 15.89 -5.53
N ALA A 118 -4.50 15.23 -5.51
CA ALA A 118 -4.67 13.87 -6.00
C ALA A 118 -4.90 13.84 -7.52
N VAL A 119 -4.01 13.16 -8.25
CA VAL A 119 -3.99 13.20 -9.72
C VAL A 119 -4.30 11.83 -10.31
N VAL A 120 -5.19 11.79 -11.30
CA VAL A 120 -5.42 10.64 -12.17
C VAL A 120 -5.10 11.00 -13.61
N CYS A 121 -4.17 10.26 -14.21
CA CYS A 121 -3.79 10.38 -15.61
C CYS A 121 -4.43 9.22 -16.40
N TYR A 122 -5.33 9.57 -17.32
CA TYR A 122 -5.93 8.59 -18.23
C TYR A 122 -5.02 8.35 -19.43
N VAL A 123 -4.04 7.46 -19.25
CA VAL A 123 -2.99 7.18 -20.25
C VAL A 123 -2.38 5.80 -19.99
N ASP A 124 -1.87 5.15 -21.04
CA ASP A 124 -1.13 3.90 -20.92
C ASP A 124 0.13 4.07 -20.03
N SER A 125 0.32 3.13 -19.10
CA SER A 125 1.46 3.15 -18.17
C SER A 125 2.82 3.06 -18.88
N THR A 126 2.88 2.41 -20.04
CA THR A 126 4.09 2.30 -20.86
C THR A 126 4.53 3.63 -21.48
N ILE A 127 3.60 4.58 -21.64
CA ILE A 127 3.90 5.94 -22.09
C ILE A 127 4.28 6.81 -20.89
N ALA A 128 3.45 6.81 -19.84
CA ALA A 128 3.62 7.74 -18.74
C ALA A 128 4.79 7.40 -17.81
N ALA A 129 5.03 6.12 -17.52
CA ALA A 129 6.08 5.73 -16.57
C ALA A 129 7.49 6.15 -17.03
N PRO A 130 7.93 5.91 -18.28
CA PRO A 130 9.23 6.37 -18.75
C PRO A 130 9.39 7.89 -18.71
N ILE A 131 8.35 8.65 -19.08
CA ILE A 131 8.37 10.12 -19.08
C ILE A 131 8.50 10.64 -17.65
N LEU A 132 7.69 10.12 -16.72
CA LEU A 132 7.72 10.51 -15.30
C LEU A 132 9.08 10.18 -14.67
N THR A 133 9.63 9.00 -14.96
CA THR A 133 10.96 8.60 -14.49
C THR A 133 12.06 9.50 -15.05
N ALA A 134 12.05 9.79 -16.36
CA ALA A 134 13.04 10.68 -16.99
C ALA A 134 12.98 12.10 -16.41
N TYR A 135 11.78 12.62 -16.15
CA TYR A 135 11.60 13.89 -15.49
C TYR A 135 12.13 13.86 -14.05
N ALA A 136 11.73 12.88 -13.23
CA ALA A 136 12.16 12.77 -11.84
C ALA A 136 13.69 12.69 -11.70
N LEU A 137 14.34 11.90 -12.57
CA LEU A 137 15.80 11.75 -12.58
C LEU A 137 16.54 12.99 -13.11
N SER A 138 15.96 13.75 -14.04
CA SER A 138 16.58 14.98 -14.56
C SER A 138 16.41 16.19 -13.64
N ARG A 139 15.39 16.18 -12.77
CA ARG A 139 15.07 17.31 -11.88
C ARG A 139 15.55 17.15 -10.45
N HIS A 140 15.88 15.93 -10.02
CA HIS A 140 16.28 15.67 -8.63
C HIS A 140 17.54 14.82 -8.52
N PRO A 141 18.47 15.16 -7.61
CA PRO A 141 19.61 14.30 -7.31
C PRO A 141 19.15 13.01 -6.62
N PRO A 142 19.95 11.92 -6.69
CA PRO A 142 19.70 10.70 -5.95
C PRO A 142 19.53 10.96 -4.45
N ARG A 143 18.52 10.33 -3.84
CA ARG A 143 18.26 10.42 -2.40
C ARG A 143 18.89 9.25 -1.67
N PRO A 144 19.38 9.43 -0.42
CA PRO A 144 19.78 8.32 0.43
C PRO A 144 18.66 7.29 0.58
N LEU A 145 19.00 6.01 0.46
CA LEU A 145 18.03 4.93 0.59
C LEU A 145 17.59 4.79 2.04
N LYS A 146 16.28 4.81 2.29
CA LYS A 146 15.71 4.63 3.64
C LYS A 146 15.80 3.20 4.17
N ARG A 147 16.05 2.21 3.30
CA ARG A 147 16.14 0.78 3.65
C ARG A 147 14.95 0.26 4.48
N LEU A 148 13.73 0.64 4.09
CA LEU A 148 12.53 0.35 4.89
C LEU A 148 12.26 -1.15 5.10
N LEU A 149 12.61 -2.00 4.12
CA LEU A 149 12.46 -3.46 4.24
C LEU A 149 13.40 -4.07 5.30
N GLU A 150 14.58 -3.48 5.51
CA GLU A 150 15.50 -3.88 6.58
C GLU A 150 14.95 -3.49 7.97
N GLN A 151 14.01 -2.55 8.01
CA GLN A 151 13.34 -2.10 9.23
C GLN A 151 11.99 -2.80 9.47
N ARG A 152 11.61 -3.79 8.64
CA ARG A 152 10.25 -4.38 8.67
C ARG A 152 9.89 -4.94 10.04
N GLU A 153 10.77 -5.72 10.66
CA GLU A 153 10.51 -6.41 11.94
C GLU A 153 10.33 -5.41 13.08
N LYS A 154 11.21 -4.40 13.13
CA LYS A 154 11.10 -3.29 14.08
C LYS A 154 9.77 -2.53 13.93
N ARG A 155 9.36 -2.25 12.68
CA ARG A 155 8.12 -1.51 12.42
C ARG A 155 6.87 -2.34 12.72
N LEU A 156 6.88 -3.63 12.38
CA LEU A 156 5.85 -4.60 12.75
C LEU A 156 5.67 -4.67 14.25
N ALA A 157 6.75 -4.81 15.02
CA ALA A 157 6.71 -4.81 16.48
C ALA A 157 6.10 -3.50 17.02
N ALA A 158 6.54 -2.35 16.49
CA ALA A 158 6.00 -1.06 16.90
C ALA A 158 4.50 -0.87 16.55
N LEU A 159 4.03 -1.45 15.45
CA LEU A 159 2.61 -1.48 15.09
C LEU A 159 1.83 -2.37 16.05
N ARG A 160 2.33 -3.58 16.34
CA ARG A 160 1.74 -4.51 17.33
C ARG A 160 1.61 -3.83 18.68
N ASP A 161 2.67 -3.24 19.22
CA ASP A 161 2.67 -2.56 20.51
C ASP A 161 1.64 -1.42 20.54
N ALA A 162 1.55 -0.64 19.46
CA ALA A 162 0.57 0.43 19.34
C ALA A 162 -0.87 -0.11 19.36
N TYR A 163 -1.13 -1.20 18.63
CA TYR A 163 -2.44 -1.84 18.60
C TYR A 163 -2.80 -2.49 19.93
N MET A 164 -1.91 -3.28 20.54
CA MET A 164 -2.14 -3.95 21.84
C MET A 164 -2.46 -2.91 22.91
N LYS A 165 -1.72 -1.80 22.94
CA LYS A 165 -2.01 -0.66 23.82
C LYS A 165 -3.38 -0.03 23.54
N HIS A 166 -3.74 0.15 22.27
CA HIS A 166 -5.05 0.70 21.90
C HIS A 166 -6.20 -0.24 22.31
N ALA A 167 -6.03 -1.55 22.11
CA ALA A 167 -6.99 -2.59 22.44
C ALA A 167 -7.07 -2.90 23.95
N GLY A 168 -6.19 -2.32 24.78
CA GLY A 168 -6.14 -2.58 26.22
C GLY A 168 -5.63 -3.98 26.58
N ILE A 169 -4.89 -4.63 25.69
CA ILE A 169 -4.34 -5.98 25.89
C ILE A 169 -2.93 -5.83 26.48
N THR A 170 -2.75 -6.32 27.72
CA THR A 170 -1.50 -6.16 28.49
C THR A 170 -0.61 -7.40 28.50
N GLU A 171 -1.04 -8.51 27.89
CA GLU A 171 -0.29 -9.77 27.84
C GLU A 171 -0.04 -10.21 26.39
N ASP A 172 1.11 -10.85 26.17
CA ASP A 172 1.43 -11.54 24.92
C ASP A 172 0.67 -12.88 24.91
N PRO A 173 -0.05 -13.25 23.83
CA PRO A 173 -0.70 -14.55 23.72
C PRO A 173 0.29 -15.73 23.72
#